data_AF-A0A1J5DLA9-F1
#
_entry.id   AF-A0A1J5DLA9-F1
#
_cell.length_a   1.000
_cell.length_b   1.000
_cell.length_c   1.000
_cell.angle_alpha   90.00
_cell.angle_beta   90.00
_cell.angle_gamma   90.00
#
_symmetry.space_group_name_H-M   'P 1'
#
loop_
_entity.id
_entity.type
_entity.pdbx_description
1 polymer ?
#
loop_
_entity_poly.entity_id
_entity_poly.type
_entity_poly.pdbx_seq_one_letter_code
_entity_poly.pdbx_strand_id
1 'polypeptide(L)'
;MQEYKEYEDGKQVGEWLLFHPNGIAKRKGTYVYGFPHGEFMQWSEEGELLGTYRMEYGSGTVKEWYENGTVSFAQYWMDGKPKYDLAHIWYNEDGTFQKVRIMWGDGTYWETRYNADGTETETCIDGPCPEQ
;
A
#
# COMPACT_ATOMS: atom_id res chain seq x y z
N MET A 1 1.58 -19.03 3.37
CA MET A 1 2.50 -17.89 3.61
C MET A 1 2.92 -17.93 5.06
N GLN A 2 4.21 -17.71 5.33
CA GLN A 2 4.77 -17.66 6.68
C GLN A 2 5.16 -16.22 6.99
N GLU A 3 5.08 -15.82 8.26
CA GLU A 3 5.53 -14.51 8.72
C GLU A 3 6.30 -14.64 10.04
N TYR A 4 7.27 -13.75 10.22
CA TYR A 4 8.00 -13.56 11.47
C TYR A 4 7.69 -12.16 11.99
N LYS A 5 7.26 -12.10 13.25
CA LYS A 5 6.77 -10.90 13.91
C LYS A 5 7.25 -10.92 15.35
N GLU A 6 7.87 -9.83 15.77
CA GLU A 6 8.34 -9.66 17.14
C GLU A 6 7.45 -8.67 17.89
N TYR A 7 7.20 -8.97 19.17
CA TYR A 7 6.36 -8.17 20.06
C TYR A 7 7.04 -7.98 21.41
N GLU A 8 6.97 -6.76 21.94
CA GLU A 8 7.37 -6.39 23.29
C GLU A 8 6.22 -5.63 23.94
N ASP A 9 5.81 -6.05 25.15
CA ASP A 9 4.65 -5.50 25.88
C ASP A 9 3.36 -5.42 25.04
N GLY A 10 3.15 -6.40 24.16
CA GLY A 10 1.99 -6.45 23.26
C GLY A 10 2.06 -5.48 22.07
N LYS A 11 3.18 -4.78 21.88
CA LYS A 11 3.42 -3.87 20.75
C LYS A 11 4.41 -4.49 19.76
N GLN A 12 4.20 -4.23 18.48
CA GLN A 12 5.09 -4.67 17.41
C GLN A 12 6.45 -3.97 17.54
N VAL A 13 7.53 -4.74 17.54
CA VAL A 13 8.90 -4.23 17.58
C VAL A 13 9.78 -5.02 16.62
N GLY A 14 10.97 -4.49 16.33
CA GLY A 14 12.01 -5.20 15.61
C GLY A 14 11.68 -5.42 14.12
N GLU A 15 12.38 -6.40 13.54
CA GLU A 15 12.25 -6.75 12.14
C GLU A 15 11.06 -7.67 11.91
N TRP A 16 10.26 -7.32 10.91
CA TRP A 16 9.10 -8.08 10.49
C TRP A 16 9.32 -8.61 9.09
N LEU A 17 9.12 -9.91 8.92
CA LEU A 17 9.31 -10.61 7.65
C LEU A 17 8.02 -11.30 7.24
N LEU A 18 7.67 -11.17 5.97
CA LEU A 18 6.65 -11.97 5.32
C LEU A 18 7.35 -12.79 4.23
N PHE A 19 7.00 -14.07 4.10
CA PHE A 19 7.60 -14.99 3.14
C PHE A 19 6.59 -15.43 2.09
N HIS A 20 7.08 -15.58 0.87
CA HIS A 20 6.42 -16.28 -0.22
C HIS A 20 6.22 -17.77 0.12
N PRO A 21 5.30 -18.49 -0.54
CA PRO A 21 5.11 -19.92 -0.30
C PRO A 21 6.36 -20.78 -0.51
N ASN A 22 7.29 -20.32 -1.36
CA ASN A 22 8.58 -20.97 -1.61
C ASN A 22 9.66 -20.71 -0.54
N GLY A 23 9.34 -19.90 0.49
CA GLY A 23 10.25 -19.59 1.60
C GLY A 23 11.16 -18.37 1.37
N ILE A 24 11.10 -17.73 0.19
CA ILE A 24 11.83 -16.49 -0.09
C ILE A 24 11.13 -15.31 0.62
N ALA A 25 11.89 -14.35 1.12
CA ALA A 25 11.33 -13.16 1.75
C ALA A 25 10.50 -12.37 0.73
N LYS A 26 9.22 -12.16 1.02
CA LYS A 26 8.31 -11.34 0.23
C LYS A 26 8.39 -9.87 0.62
N ARG A 27 8.43 -9.61 1.93
CA ARG A 27 8.48 -8.25 2.47
C ARG A 27 9.25 -8.21 3.79
N LYS A 28 9.96 -7.12 4.01
CA LYS A 28 10.72 -6.82 5.22
C LYS A 28 10.51 -5.38 5.61
N GLY A 29 10.45 -5.12 6.90
CA GLY A 29 10.53 -3.78 7.44
C GLY A 29 10.63 -3.81 8.96
N THR A 30 10.71 -2.63 9.57
CA THR A 30 10.92 -2.50 11.01
C THR A 30 9.71 -1.85 11.67
N TYR A 31 9.41 -2.31 12.88
CA TYR A 31 8.40 -1.72 13.75
C TYR A 31 9.05 -1.18 15.02
N VAL A 32 8.59 -0.01 15.46
CA VAL A 32 9.05 0.65 16.68
C VAL A 32 7.83 1.09 17.48
N TYR A 33 7.68 0.57 18.70
CA TYR A 33 6.55 0.84 19.60
C TYR A 33 5.16 0.62 18.97
N GLY A 34 5.03 -0.36 18.09
CA GLY A 34 3.78 -0.66 17.38
C GLY A 34 3.60 0.08 16.05
N PHE A 35 4.56 0.90 15.62
CA PHE A 35 4.45 1.67 14.39
C PHE A 35 5.48 1.25 13.33
N PRO A 36 5.09 1.13 12.04
CA PRO A 36 6.02 0.99 10.93
C PRO A 36 7.05 2.12 10.92
N HIS A 37 8.33 1.81 10.86
CA HIS A 37 9.39 2.82 10.84
C HIS A 37 10.61 2.33 10.06
N GLY A 38 11.29 3.25 9.37
CA GLY A 38 12.44 2.96 8.54
C GLY A 38 12.06 2.47 7.14
N GLU A 39 12.98 1.75 6.52
CA GLU A 39 12.84 1.25 5.15
C GLU A 39 12.07 -0.07 5.13
N PHE A 40 11.12 -0.15 4.21
CA PHE A 40 10.39 -1.35 3.86
C PHE A 40 10.80 -1.79 2.46
N MET A 41 10.99 -3.08 2.27
CA MET A 41 11.45 -3.71 1.04
C MET A 41 10.47 -4.81 0.62
N GLN A 42 10.26 -4.97 -0.68
CA GLN A 42 9.50 -6.08 -1.27
C GLN A 42 10.37 -6.81 -2.31
N TRP A 43 10.30 -8.15 -2.33
CA TRP A 43 10.99 -8.98 -3.32
C TRP A 43 10.03 -9.88 -4.08
N SER A 44 10.45 -10.27 -5.29
CA SER A 44 9.77 -11.23 -6.16
C SER A 44 9.79 -12.64 -5.59
N GLU A 45 9.02 -13.55 -6.18
CA GLU A 45 9.12 -14.97 -5.83
C GLU A 45 10.51 -15.55 -6.13
N GLU A 46 11.27 -14.98 -7.07
CA GLU A 46 12.65 -15.36 -7.39
C GLU A 46 13.69 -14.69 -6.49
N GLY A 47 13.27 -13.77 -5.60
CA GLY A 47 14.14 -13.08 -4.66
C GLY A 47 14.79 -11.79 -5.19
N GLU A 48 14.30 -11.26 -6.30
CA GLU A 48 14.74 -9.97 -6.85
C GLU A 48 14.06 -8.82 -6.08
N LEU A 49 14.79 -7.74 -5.78
CA LEU A 49 14.21 -6.59 -5.09
C LEU A 49 13.29 -5.82 -6.05
N LEU A 50 11.99 -5.81 -5.77
CA LEU A 50 10.98 -5.12 -6.58
C LEU A 50 10.91 -3.63 -6.25
N GLY A 51 11.11 -3.26 -4.98
CA GLY A 51 11.14 -1.86 -4.59
C GLY A 51 11.17 -1.63 -3.09
N THR A 52 11.33 -0.36 -2.72
CA THR A 52 11.36 0.09 -1.33
C THR A 52 10.50 1.33 -1.10
N TYR A 53 10.04 1.50 0.13
CA TYR A 53 9.42 2.74 0.62
C TYR A 53 9.82 2.98 2.07
N ARG A 54 9.59 4.20 2.55
CA ARG A 54 9.99 4.61 3.90
C ARG A 54 8.78 5.02 4.73
N MET A 55 8.78 4.58 5.98
CA MET A 55 7.81 4.95 7.00
C MET A 55 8.50 5.67 8.15
N GLU A 56 7.83 6.64 8.73
CA GLU A 56 8.30 7.39 9.89
C GLU A 56 7.24 7.33 10.98
N TYR A 57 7.43 6.40 11.94
CA TYR A 57 6.53 6.19 13.08
C TYR A 57 5.06 6.07 12.65
N GLY A 58 4.81 5.22 11.65
CA GLY A 58 3.49 4.91 11.13
C GLY A 58 2.97 5.92 10.11
N SER A 59 3.77 6.91 9.72
CA SER A 59 3.41 7.88 8.70
C SER A 59 4.28 7.73 7.45
N GLY A 60 3.65 7.78 6.28
CA GLY A 60 4.35 7.61 5.01
C GLY A 60 3.46 6.98 3.94
N THR A 61 3.95 6.95 2.71
CA THR A 61 3.24 6.30 1.60
C THR A 61 3.66 4.84 1.51
N VAL A 62 2.74 3.96 1.89
CA VAL A 62 2.89 2.52 1.64
C VAL A 62 2.77 2.29 0.14
N LYS A 63 3.68 1.47 -0.39
CA LYS A 63 3.68 1.03 -1.77
C LYS A 63 3.80 -0.49 -1.84
N GLU A 64 3.22 -1.06 -2.88
CA GLU A 64 3.39 -2.45 -3.27
C GLU A 64 3.76 -2.52 -4.75
N TRP A 65 4.42 -3.60 -5.15
CA TRP A 65 4.89 -3.81 -6.51
C TRP A 65 4.37 -5.13 -7.09
N TYR A 66 4.18 -5.14 -8.39
CA TYR A 66 4.04 -6.34 -9.22
C TYR A 66 5.39 -7.06 -9.36
N GLU A 67 5.37 -8.33 -9.78
CA GLU A 67 6.57 -9.14 -10.03
C GLU A 67 7.49 -8.53 -11.11
N ASN A 68 6.97 -7.68 -12.00
CA ASN A 68 7.76 -6.96 -12.99
C ASN A 68 8.44 -5.68 -12.46
N GLY A 69 8.27 -5.35 -11.17
CA GLY A 69 8.84 -4.16 -10.53
C GLY A 69 8.03 -2.88 -10.73
N THR A 70 6.87 -2.92 -11.38
CA THR A 70 5.94 -1.79 -11.46
C THR A 70 5.18 -1.66 -10.12
N VAL A 71 5.00 -0.43 -9.63
CA VAL A 71 4.14 -0.17 -8.45
C VAL A 71 2.72 -0.62 -8.76
N SER A 72 2.13 -1.49 -7.96
CA SER A 72 0.75 -1.96 -8.11
C SER A 72 -0.24 -1.15 -7.29
N PHE A 73 0.22 -0.61 -6.15
CA PHE A 73 -0.61 0.09 -5.19
C PHE A 73 0.18 1.16 -4.44
N ALA A 74 -0.48 2.28 -4.14
CA ALA A 74 0.04 3.31 -3.26
C ALA A 74 -1.07 3.90 -2.37
N GLN A 75 -0.75 4.11 -1.10
CA GLN A 75 -1.67 4.70 -0.11
C GLN A 75 -0.90 5.42 0.99
N TYR A 76 -1.38 6.61 1.38
CA TYR A 76 -0.81 7.32 2.51
C TYR A 76 -1.33 6.78 3.84
N TRP A 77 -0.42 6.59 4.78
CA TRP A 77 -0.68 6.19 6.15
C TRP A 77 -0.23 7.31 7.09
N MET A 78 -0.95 7.47 8.20
CA MET A 78 -0.57 8.36 9.30
C MET A 78 -1.02 7.74 10.62
N ASP A 79 -0.15 7.84 11.63
CA ASP A 79 -0.32 7.22 12.94
C ASP A 79 -0.61 5.71 12.86
N GLY A 80 0.07 5.03 11.94
CA GLY A 80 -0.03 3.57 11.75
C GLY A 80 -1.35 3.12 11.11
N LYS A 81 -2.13 4.05 10.56
CA LYS A 81 -3.42 3.75 9.91
C LYS A 81 -3.47 4.33 8.49
N PRO A 82 -4.09 3.62 7.53
CA PRO A 82 -4.36 4.18 6.22
C PRO A 82 -5.28 5.40 6.31
N LYS A 83 -4.93 6.46 5.56
CA LYS A 83 -5.78 7.65 5.38
C LYS A 83 -6.68 7.44 4.17
N TYR A 84 -7.94 7.13 4.46
CA TYR A 84 -8.97 6.84 3.48
C TYR A 84 -9.45 8.10 2.74
N ASP A 85 -9.37 9.24 3.41
CA ASP A 85 -9.70 10.59 2.93
C ASP A 85 -8.61 11.20 2.02
N LEU A 86 -7.58 10.41 1.70
CA LEU A 86 -6.56 10.71 0.71
C LEU A 86 -6.60 9.65 -0.39
N ALA A 87 -6.00 9.97 -1.54
CA ALA A 87 -6.01 9.10 -2.70
C ALA A 87 -5.36 7.73 -2.42
N HIS A 88 -6.10 6.67 -2.77
CA HIS A 88 -5.59 5.32 -2.93
C HIS A 88 -5.46 5.06 -4.42
N ILE A 89 -4.29 4.61 -4.85
CA ILE A 89 -3.96 4.52 -6.26
C ILE A 89 -3.61 3.07 -6.57
N TRP A 90 -4.31 2.50 -7.55
CA TRP A 90 -3.98 1.21 -8.16
C TRP A 90 -3.48 1.46 -9.57
N TYR A 91 -2.47 0.71 -9.95
CA TYR A 91 -1.84 0.79 -11.26
C TYR A 91 -2.02 -0.54 -11.98
N ASN A 92 -1.92 -0.52 -13.31
CA ASN A 92 -1.75 -1.73 -14.10
C ASN A 92 -0.26 -2.12 -14.15
N GLU A 93 0.04 -3.33 -14.63
CA GLU A 93 1.43 -3.82 -14.73
C GLU A 93 2.33 -2.98 -15.66
N ASP A 94 1.74 -2.23 -16.61
CA ASP A 94 2.44 -1.29 -17.50
C ASP A 94 2.72 0.08 -16.86
N GLY A 95 2.27 0.29 -15.61
CA GLY A 95 2.45 1.52 -14.85
C GLY A 95 1.39 2.59 -15.09
N THR A 96 0.41 2.33 -15.97
CA THR A 96 -0.75 3.22 -16.13
C THR A 96 -1.65 3.15 -14.90
N PHE A 97 -2.41 4.21 -14.65
CA PHE A 97 -3.42 4.15 -13.59
C PHE A 97 -4.49 3.12 -13.96
N GLN A 98 -4.83 2.27 -13.01
CA GLN A 98 -6.02 1.43 -13.09
C GLN A 98 -7.19 2.17 -12.46
N LYS A 99 -6.95 2.75 -11.28
CA LYS A 99 -8.01 3.29 -10.43
C LYS A 99 -7.45 4.25 -9.38
N VAL A 100 -8.20 5.30 -9.09
CA VAL A 100 -8.00 6.17 -7.93
C VAL A 100 -9.26 6.17 -7.10
N ARG A 101 -9.14 6.08 -5.77
CA ARG A 101 -10.28 6.14 -4.85
C ARG A 101 -9.98 7.02 -3.65
N ILE A 102 -10.96 7.82 -3.24
CA ILE A 102 -10.98 8.56 -1.98
C ILE A 102 -12.25 8.15 -1.22
N MET A 103 -12.12 7.81 0.05
CA MET A 103 -13.23 7.37 0.92
C MET A 103 -13.32 8.27 2.15
N TRP A 104 -14.49 8.78 2.46
CA TRP A 104 -14.70 9.62 3.65
C TRP A 104 -15.21 8.80 4.84
N GLY A 105 -15.13 9.40 6.03
CA GLY A 105 -15.43 8.71 7.30
C GLY A 105 -16.89 8.29 7.47
N ASP A 106 -17.80 8.80 6.65
CA ASP A 106 -19.21 8.41 6.57
C ASP A 106 -19.46 7.21 5.63
N GLY A 107 -18.41 6.66 5.02
CA GLY A 107 -18.48 5.53 4.08
C GLY A 107 -18.75 5.95 2.64
N THR A 108 -18.89 7.24 2.35
CA THR A 108 -18.99 7.77 0.99
C THR A 108 -17.65 7.66 0.28
N TYR A 109 -17.67 7.63 -1.05
CA TYR A 109 -16.44 7.59 -1.83
C TYR A 109 -16.58 8.19 -3.22
N TRP A 110 -15.44 8.63 -3.73
CA TRP A 110 -15.23 8.99 -5.13
C TRP A 110 -14.19 8.04 -5.71
N GLU A 111 -14.45 7.55 -6.91
CA GLU A 111 -13.57 6.66 -7.64
C GLU A 111 -13.51 7.03 -9.12
N THR A 112 -12.31 7.11 -9.66
CA THR A 112 -12.07 7.14 -11.11
C THR A 112 -11.41 5.83 -11.52
N ARG A 113 -11.97 5.18 -12.54
CA ARG A 113 -11.37 4.04 -13.22
C ARG A 113 -10.89 4.47 -14.59
N TYR A 114 -9.69 4.03 -14.95
CA TYR A 114 -9.08 4.30 -16.25
C TYR A 114 -9.20 3.03 -17.08
N ASN A 115 -9.96 3.13 -18.17
CA ASN A 115 -10.25 1.99 -19.04
C ASN A 115 -9.16 1.83 -20.10
N ALA A 116 -9.02 0.61 -20.62
CA ALA A 116 -8.01 0.29 -21.64
C ALA A 116 -8.22 1.04 -22.98
N ASP A 117 -9.42 1.55 -23.24
CA ASP A 117 -9.75 2.36 -24.41
C ASP A 117 -9.39 3.85 -24.24
N GLY A 118 -8.79 4.23 -23.11
CA GLY A 118 -8.42 5.60 -22.77
C GLY A 118 -9.57 6.43 -22.19
N THR A 119 -10.76 5.85 -21.99
CA THR A 119 -11.85 6.52 -21.30
C THR A 119 -11.72 6.41 -19.78
N GLU A 120 -12.39 7.31 -19.07
CA GLU A 120 -12.46 7.30 -17.61
C GLU A 120 -13.90 7.11 -17.16
N THR A 121 -14.10 6.34 -16.09
CA THR A 121 -15.41 6.16 -15.46
C THR A 121 -15.33 6.67 -14.03
N GLU A 122 -16.17 7.65 -13.71
CA GLU A 122 -16.28 8.19 -12.36
C GLU A 122 -17.48 7.60 -11.63
N THR A 123 -17.30 7.28 -10.36
CA THR A 123 -18.37 6.85 -9.46
C THR A 123 -18.28 7.66 -8.18
N CYS A 124 -19.37 8.31 -7.81
CA CYS A 124 -19.49 9.03 -6.54
C CYS A 124 -20.70 8.47 -5.79
N ILE A 125 -20.49 7.98 -4.57
CA ILE A 125 -21.59 7.57 -3.67
C ILE A 125 -21.71 8.61 -2.58
N ASP A 126 -22.72 9.47 -2.67
CA ASP A 126 -23.20 10.43 -1.64
C ASP A 126 -22.12 11.29 -0.92
N GLY A 127 -20.93 11.44 -1.51
CA GLY A 127 -19.79 12.16 -0.92
C GLY A 127 -19.56 13.55 -1.53
N PRO A 128 -18.61 14.35 -0.97
CA PRO A 128 -18.19 15.61 -1.56
C PRO A 128 -17.39 15.32 -2.84
N CYS A 129 -18.11 15.07 -3.94
CA CYS A 129 -17.48 14.92 -5.25
C CYS A 129 -16.77 16.25 -5.59
N PRO A 130 -15.56 16.23 -6.19
CA PRO A 130 -15.02 17.42 -6.83
C PRO A 130 -16.09 17.94 -7.80
N GLU A 131 -16.51 19.19 -7.66
CA GLU A 131 -17.47 19.78 -8.61
C GLU A 131 -16.89 19.63 -10.03
N GLN A 132 -17.69 19.04 -10.94
CA GLN A 132 -17.35 18.87 -12.36
C GLN A 132 -17.12 20.21 -13.06
#